data_AF-A0A075FP40-F1
#
_entry.id   AF-A0A075FP40-F1
#
_cell.length_a   1.000
_cell.length_b   1.000
_cell.length_c   1.000
_cell.angle_alpha   90.00
_cell.angle_beta   90.00
_cell.angle_gamma   90.00
#
_symmetry.space_group_name_H-M   'P 1'
#
loop_
_entity.id
_entity.type
_entity.pdbx_description
1 polymer ?
#
loop_
_entity_poly.entity_id
_entity_poly.type
_entity_poly.pdbx_seq_one_letter_code
_entity_poly.pdbx_strand_id
1 'polypeptide(L)'
;MSSTDSTEIAKTDDSSLASDLDKSLSDSISKKFSNVEIAYVKPDRIRVNVKKEDIIDVASFIRDELNFDHAESVSGVDYPEDKQIEVVYHLGSYTDTSLDKKFLL
;
A
#
# COMPACT_ATOMS: atom_id res chain seq x y z
N MET A 1 -2.35 -26.18 31.05
CA MET A 1 -2.95 -26.22 29.71
C MET A 1 -2.42 -25.02 28.96
N SER A 2 -1.49 -25.21 28.03
CA SER A 2 -0.94 -24.14 27.19
C SER A 2 -1.15 -24.56 25.76
N SER A 3 -2.26 -24.12 25.18
CA SER A 3 -2.50 -24.26 23.74
C SER A 3 -1.86 -23.06 23.07
N THR A 4 -0.66 -23.25 22.51
CA THR A 4 -0.11 -22.38 21.48
C THR A 4 -0.84 -22.70 20.19
N ASP A 5 -1.96 -22.04 19.97
CA ASP A 5 -2.64 -22.07 18.67
C ASP A 5 -2.01 -20.97 17.81
N SER A 6 -0.89 -21.30 17.16
CA SER A 6 -0.33 -20.47 16.10
C SER A 6 -1.27 -20.60 14.90
N THR A 7 -2.21 -19.67 14.76
CA THR A 7 -3.03 -19.58 13.56
C THR A 7 -2.12 -19.21 12.39
N GLU A 8 -1.65 -20.23 11.65
CA GLU A 8 -1.07 -20.03 10.32
C GLU A 8 -2.21 -19.55 9.41
N ILE A 9 -2.32 -18.23 9.26
CA ILE A 9 -3.13 -17.63 8.21
C ILE A 9 -2.41 -17.96 6.90
N ALA A 10 -2.91 -18.95 6.18
CA ALA A 10 -2.43 -19.26 4.84
C ALA A 10 -2.50 -17.98 3.99
N LYS A 11 -1.35 -17.41 3.63
CA LYS A 11 -1.26 -16.29 2.69
C LYS A 11 -1.64 -16.83 1.31
N THR A 12 -2.90 -16.70 0.95
CA THR A 12 -3.35 -16.93 -0.43
C THR A 12 -2.72 -15.86 -1.32
N ASP A 13 -1.94 -16.28 -2.32
CA ASP A 13 -1.31 -15.39 -3.29
C ASP A 13 -2.35 -14.96 -4.34
N ASP A 14 -3.15 -13.97 -3.96
CA ASP A 14 -4.20 -13.42 -4.82
C ASP A 14 -3.65 -12.42 -5.86
N SER A 15 -2.32 -12.30 -6.03
CA SER A 15 -1.73 -11.35 -6.98
C SER A 15 -2.17 -11.62 -8.42
N SER A 16 -2.47 -12.88 -8.75
CA SER A 16 -3.01 -13.30 -10.05
C SER A 16 -4.41 -12.73 -10.36
N LEU A 17 -5.15 -12.28 -9.34
CA LEU A 17 -6.49 -11.70 -9.47
C LEU A 17 -6.47 -10.17 -9.61
N ALA A 18 -5.30 -9.52 -9.49
CA ALA A 18 -5.18 -8.08 -9.62
C ALA A 18 -5.56 -7.61 -11.03
N SER A 19 -6.34 -6.52 -11.09
CA SER A 19 -6.77 -5.93 -12.36
C SER A 19 -5.59 -5.29 -13.10
N ASP A 20 -5.74 -5.08 -14.42
CA ASP A 20 -4.71 -4.38 -15.22
C ASP A 20 -4.47 -2.96 -14.71
N LEU A 21 -5.50 -2.31 -14.14
CA LEU A 21 -5.36 -1.01 -13.49
C LEU A 21 -4.49 -1.09 -12.23
N ASP A 22 -4.65 -2.11 -11.38
CA ASP A 22 -3.82 -2.28 -10.17
C ASP A 22 -2.34 -2.40 -10.53
N LYS A 23 -2.05 -3.19 -11.59
CA LYS A 23 -0.69 -3.38 -12.10
C LYS A 23 -0.14 -2.09 -12.70
N SER A 24 -0.94 -1.39 -13.51
CA SER A 24 -0.54 -0.12 -14.12
C SER A 24 -0.22 0.96 -13.08
N LEU A 25 -0.95 1.00 -11.98
CA LEU A 25 -0.68 1.92 -10.86
C LEU A 25 0.64 1.57 -10.17
N SER A 26 0.86 0.29 -9.80
CA SER A 26 2.12 -0.13 -9.17
C SER A 26 3.34 0.06 -10.08
N ASP A 27 3.18 -0.17 -11.38
CA ASP A 27 4.23 0.03 -12.37
C ASP A 27 4.59 1.51 -12.52
N SER A 28 3.59 2.40 -12.48
CA SER A 28 3.80 3.85 -12.55
C SER A 28 4.61 4.37 -11.35
N ILE A 29 4.31 3.86 -10.16
CA ILE A 29 5.06 4.18 -8.92
C ILE A 29 6.51 3.68 -9.03
N SER A 30 6.70 2.41 -9.39
CA SER A 30 8.02 1.77 -9.48
C SER A 30 8.89 2.36 -10.58
N LYS A 31 8.28 2.84 -11.67
CA LYS A 31 8.97 3.53 -12.76
C LYS A 31 9.44 4.93 -12.36
N LYS A 32 8.66 5.62 -11.53
CA LYS A 32 8.98 6.98 -11.07
C LYS A 32 10.03 6.97 -9.95
N PHE A 33 9.95 6.01 -9.04
CA PHE A 33 10.81 5.92 -7.87
C PHE A 33 11.51 4.56 -7.84
N SER A 34 12.84 4.57 -7.93
CA SER A 34 13.64 3.32 -7.89
C SER A 34 13.91 2.81 -6.47
N ASN A 35 13.54 3.58 -5.45
CA ASN A 35 13.82 3.38 -4.02
C ASN A 35 12.57 3.02 -3.21
N VAL A 36 11.46 2.71 -3.87
CA VAL A 36 10.22 2.20 -3.24
C VAL A 36 10.13 0.70 -3.42
N GLU A 37 9.46 0.02 -2.50
CA GLU A 37 9.19 -1.41 -2.58
C GLU A 37 7.68 -1.62 -2.74
N ILE A 38 7.27 -2.27 -3.82
CA ILE A 38 5.89 -2.75 -3.97
C ILE A 38 5.75 -4.04 -3.14
N ALA A 39 5.24 -3.92 -1.92
CA ALA A 39 5.13 -5.04 -0.99
C ALA A 39 4.11 -6.08 -1.48
N TYR A 40 2.99 -5.62 -2.06
CA TYR A 40 2.06 -6.47 -2.79
C TYR A 40 1.15 -5.67 -3.72
N VAL A 41 0.62 -6.37 -4.72
CA VAL A 41 -0.51 -5.94 -5.55
C VAL A 41 -1.58 -7.01 -5.44
N LYS A 42 -2.73 -6.64 -4.87
CA LYS A 42 -3.91 -7.50 -4.71
C LYS A 42 -5.10 -6.82 -5.39
N PRO A 43 -6.21 -7.54 -5.64
CA PRO A 43 -7.43 -6.92 -6.14
C PRO A 43 -7.80 -5.70 -5.29
N ASP A 44 -7.85 -4.55 -5.96
CA ASP A 44 -8.22 -3.26 -5.39
C ASP A 44 -7.30 -2.74 -4.27
N ARG A 45 -6.16 -3.38 -3.99
CA ARG A 45 -5.25 -3.02 -2.89
C ARG A 45 -3.79 -3.10 -3.30
N ILE A 46 -3.09 -1.99 -3.16
CA ILE A 46 -1.66 -1.88 -3.44
C ILE A 46 -0.97 -1.42 -2.16
N ARG A 47 0.11 -2.10 -1.75
CA ARG A 47 0.96 -1.64 -0.64
C ARG A 47 2.33 -1.25 -1.14
N VAL A 48 2.76 -0.04 -0.79
CA VAL A 48 4.03 0.53 -1.18
C VAL A 48 4.82 0.92 0.07
N ASN A 49 5.91 0.22 0.33
CA ASN A 49 6.81 0.60 1.40
C ASN A 49 7.75 1.71 0.91
N VAL A 50 7.79 2.81 1.63
CA VAL A 50 8.56 4.02 1.29
C VAL A 50 9.41 4.42 2.49
N LYS A 51 10.65 4.86 2.24
CA LYS A 51 11.49 5.40 3.31
C LYS A 51 11.02 6.79 3.73
N LYS A 52 11.23 7.14 5.00
CA LYS A 52 10.78 8.43 5.56
C LYS A 52 11.33 9.65 4.82
N GLU A 53 12.52 9.55 4.26
CA GLU A 53 13.17 10.62 3.49
C GLU A 53 12.48 10.91 2.16
N ASP A 54 11.77 9.93 1.60
CA ASP A 54 11.14 9.99 0.28
C ASP A 54 9.62 10.19 0.34
N ILE A 55 9.02 10.13 1.54
CA ILE A 55 7.57 10.05 1.72
C ILE A 55 6.83 11.26 1.13
N ILE A 56 7.40 12.46 1.22
CA ILE A 56 6.76 13.68 0.71
C ILE A 56 6.69 13.66 -0.82
N ASP A 57 7.76 13.22 -1.48
CA ASP A 57 7.83 13.17 -2.95
C ASP A 57 6.92 12.06 -3.49
N VAL A 58 6.92 10.89 -2.85
CA VAL A 58 6.05 9.77 -3.24
C VAL A 58 4.58 10.10 -3.01
N ALA A 59 4.22 10.65 -1.84
CA ALA A 59 2.85 11.03 -1.55
C ALA A 59 2.35 12.15 -2.48
N SER A 60 3.20 13.11 -2.84
CA SER A 60 2.85 14.16 -3.80
C SER A 60 2.59 13.58 -5.19
N PHE A 61 3.42 12.65 -5.66
CA PHE A 61 3.17 11.95 -6.93
C PHE A 61 1.87 11.15 -6.91
N ILE A 62 1.61 10.40 -5.83
CA ILE A 62 0.38 9.60 -5.68
C ILE A 62 -0.87 10.50 -5.72
N ARG A 63 -0.82 11.67 -5.09
CA ARG A 63 -1.91 12.66 -5.12
C ARG A 63 -2.06 13.31 -6.51
N ASP A 64 -0.96 13.84 -7.05
CA ASP A 64 -1.00 14.77 -8.20
C ASP A 64 -1.06 14.06 -9.55
N GLU A 65 -0.48 12.86 -9.65
CA GLU A 65 -0.36 12.12 -10.92
C GLU A 65 -1.21 10.85 -10.97
N LEU A 66 -1.52 10.25 -9.80
CA LEU A 66 -2.35 9.03 -9.71
C LEU A 66 -3.75 9.29 -9.13
N ASN A 67 -4.08 10.54 -8.82
CA ASN A 67 -5.40 10.98 -8.35
C ASN A 67 -5.91 10.34 -7.05
N PHE A 68 -5.01 9.81 -6.20
CA PHE A 68 -5.36 9.44 -4.83
C PHE A 68 -5.37 10.69 -3.94
N ASP A 69 -6.43 11.47 -4.09
CA ASP A 69 -6.59 12.80 -3.49
C ASP A 69 -7.11 12.81 -2.05
N HIS A 70 -7.46 11.64 -1.52
CA HIS A 70 -8.08 11.52 -0.22
C HIS A 70 -7.28 10.61 0.71
N ALA A 71 -6.74 11.19 1.78
CA ALA A 71 -6.15 10.43 2.88
C ALA A 71 -7.27 10.01 3.85
N GLU A 72 -7.70 8.77 3.76
CA GLU A 72 -8.82 8.23 4.54
C GLU A 72 -8.46 8.06 6.01
N SER A 73 -7.26 7.55 6.29
CA SER A 73 -6.77 7.36 7.66
C SER A 73 -5.26 7.16 7.71
N VAL A 74 -4.70 7.29 8.90
CA VAL A 74 -3.30 6.94 9.21
C VAL A 74 -3.27 6.02 10.43
N SER A 75 -2.46 4.97 10.38
CA SER A 75 -2.24 4.07 11.50
C SER A 75 -0.76 3.87 11.77
N GLY A 76 -0.44 3.48 13.01
CA GLY A 76 0.91 3.09 13.41
C GLY A 76 0.93 1.61 13.80
N VAL A 77 1.93 0.87 13.33
CA VAL A 77 2.18 -0.52 13.74
C VAL A 77 3.55 -0.59 14.40
N ASP A 78 3.57 -1.00 15.67
CA ASP A 78 4.82 -1.19 16.42
C ASP A 78 5.36 -2.61 16.18
N TYR A 79 6.61 -2.69 15.73
CA TYR A 79 7.37 -3.92 15.57
C TYR A 79 8.58 -3.89 16.54
N PRO A 80 8.40 -4.28 17.82
CA PRO A 80 9.43 -4.16 18.84
C PRO A 80 10.71 -4.95 18.54
N GLU A 81 10.58 -6.14 17.97
CA GLU A 81 11.70 -7.01 17.60
C GLU A 81 12.60 -6.36 16.54
N ASP A 82 11.99 -5.61 15.62
CA ASP A 82 12.68 -4.89 14.56
C ASP A 82 13.09 -3.47 14.95
N LYS A 83 12.74 -3.03 16.18
CA LYS A 83 12.92 -1.68 16.71
C LYS A 83 12.38 -0.59 15.77
N GLN A 84 11.23 -0.88 15.17
CA GLN A 84 10.64 -0.05 14.13
C GLN A 84 9.16 0.23 14.42
N ILE A 85 8.73 1.45 14.12
CA ILE A 85 7.32 1.81 14.06
C ILE A 85 7.02 2.10 12.59
N GLU A 86 6.11 1.31 12.02
CA GLU A 86 5.57 1.55 10.70
C GLU A 86 4.43 2.56 10.78
N VAL A 87 4.38 3.51 9.84
CA VAL A 87 3.26 4.43 9.67
C VAL A 87 2.60 4.11 8.33
N VAL A 88 1.34 3.69 8.37
CA VAL A 88 0.57 3.29 7.18
C VAL A 88 -0.45 4.39 6.86
N TYR A 89 -0.41 4.88 5.62
CA TYR A 89 -1.38 5.86 5.11
C TYR A 89 -2.37 5.13 4.20
N HIS A 90 -3.66 5.25 4.50
CA HIS A 90 -4.72 4.68 3.68
C HIS A 90 -5.21 5.77 2.74
N LEU A 91 -4.95 5.59 1.45
CA LEU A 91 -5.27 6.56 0.41
C LEU A 91 -6.33 6.02 -0.53
N GLY A 92 -7.29 6.87 -0.85
CA GLY A 92 -8.33 6.66 -1.85
C GLY A 92 -8.49 7.90 -2.74
N SER A 93 -9.50 7.87 -3.62
CA SER A 93 -9.88 9.01 -4.45
C SER A 93 -11.36 9.31 -4.28
N TYR A 94 -11.71 10.59 -4.10
CA TYR A 94 -13.11 11.04 -4.09
C TYR A 94 -13.50 11.76 -5.39
N THR A 95 -12.53 12.14 -6.22
CA THR A 95 -12.80 12.82 -7.48
C THR A 95 -12.72 11.90 -8.70
N ASP A 96 -12.03 10.76 -8.61
CA ASP A 96 -11.93 9.77 -9.67
C ASP A 96 -12.73 8.50 -9.37
N THR A 97 -13.90 8.38 -9.98
CA THR A 97 -14.79 7.22 -9.82
C THR A 97 -14.18 5.89 -10.30
N SER A 98 -13.14 5.93 -11.14
CA SER A 98 -12.44 4.70 -11.54
C SER A 98 -11.61 4.10 -10.40
N LEU A 99 -11.36 4.89 -9.36
CA LEU A 99 -10.59 4.52 -8.17
C LEU A 99 -11.46 4.27 -6.93
N ASP A 100 -12.80 4.34 -7.03
CA ASP A 100 -13.74 4.24 -5.88
C ASP A 100 -13.52 3.01 -4.97
N LYS A 101 -13.00 1.92 -5.53
CA LYS A 101 -12.74 0.68 -4.79
C LYS A 101 -11.28 0.48 -4.44
N LYS A 102 -10.39 1.32 -4.98
CA LYS A 102 -8.93 1.17 -4.90
C LYS A 102 -8.40 1.80 -3.62
N PHE A 103 -7.61 1.02 -2.88
CA PHE A 103 -6.92 1.48 -1.69
C PHE A 103 -5.41 1.35 -1.88
N LEU A 104 -4.69 2.44 -1.64
CA LEU A 104 -3.24 2.45 -1.57
C LEU A 104 -2.80 2.55 -0.10
N LEU A 105 -1.84 1.70 0.28
CA LEU A 105 -1.37 1.47 1.65
C LEU A 105 0.14 1.69 1.76
#